data_AF-A0A7C2SSR5-F1
#
_entry.id   AF-A0A7C2SSR5-F1
#
_cell.length_a   1.000
_cell.length_b   1.000
_cell.length_c   1.000
_cell.angle_alpha   90.00
_cell.angle_beta   90.00
_cell.angle_gamma   90.00
#
_symmetry.space_group_name_H-M   'P 1'
#
loop_
_entity.id
_entity.type
_entity.pdbx_description
1 polymer ?
#
loop_
_entity_poly.entity_id
_entity_poly.type
_entity_poly.pdbx_seq_one_letter_code
_entity_poly.pdbx_strand_id
1 'polypeptide(L)'
;MEWAILVVTLSLAAVWFWLLASLLRILRSRHSETFRALGSPSLVTNNTVSSSSRTVGWILAGRFRRLGDHQVDRIGGMLRVIFCSYVTLFIAWMIVILT
;
A
#
# COMPACT_ATOMS: atom_id res chain seq x y z
N MET A 1 -26.49 5.19 3.58
CA MET A 1 -25.52 4.09 3.39
C MET A 1 -24.28 4.54 2.62
N GLU A 2 -24.42 5.34 1.56
CA GLU A 2 -23.30 5.80 0.71
C GLU A 2 -22.20 6.55 1.47
N TRP A 3 -22.58 7.48 2.36
CA TRP A 3 -21.64 8.21 3.22
C TRP A 3 -20.81 7.29 4.12
N ALA A 4 -21.38 6.18 4.59
CA ALA A 4 -20.64 5.23 5.42
C ALA A 4 -19.56 4.50 4.60
N ILE A 5 -19.88 4.09 3.36
CA ILE A 5 -18.92 3.47 2.45
C ILE A 5 -17.81 4.45 2.11
N LEU A 6 -18.14 5.71 1.83
CA LEU A 6 -17.17 6.78 1.58
C LEU A 6 -16.24 6.98 2.78
N VAL A 7 -16.79 7.11 4.00
CA VAL A 7 -15.98 7.32 5.21
C VAL A 7 -15.07 6.11 5.48
N VAL A 8 -15.58 4.89 5.34
CA VAL A 8 -14.78 3.66 5.53
C VAL A 8 -13.66 3.58 4.50
N THR A 9 -13.95 3.81 3.23
CA THR A 9 -12.95 3.76 2.14
C THR A 9 -11.88 4.84 2.28
N LEU A 10 -12.26 6.07 2.62
CA LEU A 10 -11.31 7.16 2.90
C LEU A 10 -10.44 6.85 4.12
N SER A 11 -11.02 6.27 5.17
CA SER A 11 -10.28 5.88 6.38
C SER A 11 -9.26 4.77 6.07
N LEU A 12 -9.67 3.75 5.31
CA LEU A 12 -8.76 2.69 4.85
C LEU A 12 -7.63 3.24 3.99
N ALA A 13 -7.93 4.16 3.07
CA ALA A 13 -6.94 4.81 2.23
C ALA A 13 -5.93 5.62 3.09
N ALA A 14 -6.40 6.41 4.05
CA ALA A 14 -5.54 7.18 4.95
C ALA A 14 -4.60 6.28 5.76
N VAL A 15 -5.13 5.19 6.34
CA VAL A 15 -4.33 4.19 7.08
C VAL A 15 -3.31 3.52 6.15
N TRP A 16 -3.70 3.20 4.92
CA TRP A 16 -2.81 2.60 3.94
C TRP A 16 -1.64 3.51 3.58
N PHE A 17 -1.90 4.79 3.30
CA PHE A 17 -0.85 5.77 3.02
C PHE A 17 0.08 5.99 4.22
N TRP A 18 -0.47 6.02 5.44
CA TRP A 18 0.35 6.15 6.64
C TRP A 18 1.29 4.95 6.85
N LEU A 19 0.77 3.73 6.67
CA LEU A 19 1.59 2.51 6.73
C LEU A 19 2.63 2.48 5.61
N LEU A 20 2.28 2.94 4.41
CA LEU A 20 3.22 3.03 3.29
C LEU A 20 4.34 4.01 3.62
N ALA A 21 4.02 5.18 4.21
CA ALA A 21 5.01 6.14 4.68
C ALA A 21 6.00 5.48 5.66
N SER A 22 5.47 4.72 6.62
CA SER A 22 6.27 4.00 7.61
C SER A 22 7.16 2.95 6.96
N LEU A 23 6.62 2.14 6.04
CA LEU A 23 7.36 1.14 5.29
C LEU A 23 8.52 1.78 4.51
N LEU A 24 8.24 2.86 3.77
CA LEU A 24 9.24 3.55 2.96
C LEU A 24 10.36 4.16 3.82
N ARG A 25 10.03 4.69 5.00
CA ARG A 25 11.05 5.16 5.97
C ARG A 25 11.96 4.03 6.45
N ILE A 26 11.39 2.86 6.76
CA ILE A 26 12.16 1.68 7.19
C ILE A 26 13.02 1.15 6.04
N LEU A 27 12.46 1.04 4.84
CA LEU A 27 13.22 0.62 3.66
C LEU A 27 14.37 1.59 3.38
N ARG A 28 14.15 2.90 3.50
CA ARG A 28 15.19 3.90 3.31
C ARG A 28 16.32 3.78 4.33
N SER A 29 16.01 3.46 5.59
CA SER A 29 17.01 3.43 6.68
C SER A 29 17.72 2.08 6.82
N ARG A 30 17.02 0.96 6.61
CA ARG A 30 17.54 -0.41 6.84
C ARG A 30 17.77 -1.22 5.58
N HIS A 31 16.99 -0.98 4.53
CA HIS A 31 17.00 -1.77 3.28
C HIS A 31 17.19 -0.87 2.05
N SER A 32 18.20 0.00 2.12
CA SER A 32 18.39 1.11 1.17
C SER A 32 18.55 0.65 -0.29
N GLU A 33 19.11 -0.55 -0.50
CA GLU A 33 19.20 -1.19 -1.81
C GLU A 33 17.82 -1.49 -2.40
N THR A 34 16.92 -2.09 -1.61
CA THR A 34 15.54 -2.34 -2.02
C THR A 34 14.78 -1.03 -2.25
N PHE A 35 14.98 -0.04 -1.39
CA PHE A 35 14.37 1.29 -1.57
C PHE A 35 14.79 1.95 -2.89
N ARG A 36 16.08 1.86 -3.26
CA ARG A 36 16.60 2.36 -4.55
C ARG A 36 16.07 1.55 -5.73
N ALA A 37 16.01 0.22 -5.64
CA ALA A 37 15.47 -0.64 -6.68
C ALA A 37 13.99 -0.34 -7.01
N LEU A 38 13.22 0.06 -6.00
CA LEU A 38 11.83 0.53 -6.17
C LEU A 38 11.73 1.92 -6.80
N GLY A 39 12.85 2.58 -7.09
CA GLY A 39 12.90 3.92 -7.68
C GLY A 39 12.84 5.05 -6.67
N SER A 40 13.22 4.79 -5.42
CA SER A 40 13.16 5.78 -4.31
C SER A 40 11.78 6.43 -4.16
N PRO A 41 10.72 5.62 -4.01
CA PRO A 41 9.35 6.11 -3.94
C PRO A 41 9.16 7.07 -2.75
N SER A 42 8.30 8.06 -2.95
CA SER A 42 7.86 8.97 -1.90
C SER A 42 6.38 9.32 -2.09
N LEU A 43 5.70 9.61 -1.00
CA LEU A 43 4.26 9.90 -0.99
C LEU A 43 3.90 11.31 -1.48
N VAL A 44 4.84 12.25 -1.47
CA VAL A 44 4.57 13.67 -1.80
C VAL A 44 5.48 14.17 -2.91
N THR A 45 6.77 13.82 -2.86
CA THR A 45 7.76 14.22 -3.86
C THR A 45 8.16 13.02 -4.74
N ASN A 46 8.41 13.22 -6.03
CA ASN A 46 8.88 12.17 -6.94
C ASN A 46 7.92 10.95 -7.10
N ASN A 47 6.60 11.21 -7.02
CA ASN A 47 5.53 10.25 -7.26
C ASN A 47 5.35 10.02 -8.78
N THR A 48 6.28 9.31 -9.40
CA THR A 48 6.08 8.86 -10.79
C THR A 48 5.16 7.64 -10.79
N VAL A 49 4.27 7.52 -11.78
CA VAL A 49 3.38 6.36 -11.91
C VAL A 49 4.18 5.04 -11.92
N SER A 50 5.42 5.05 -12.45
CA SER A 50 6.28 3.86 -12.50
C SER A 50 6.88 3.44 -11.15
N SER A 51 7.21 4.38 -10.25
CA SER A 51 7.74 4.06 -8.91
C SER A 51 6.63 3.58 -7.99
N SER A 52 5.45 4.20 -8.10
CA SER A 52 4.26 3.82 -7.33
C SER A 52 3.75 2.44 -7.73
N SER A 53 3.65 2.14 -9.03
CA SER A 53 3.23 0.82 -9.51
C SER A 53 4.22 -0.29 -9.14
N ARG A 54 5.53 -0.04 -9.21
CA ARG A 54 6.56 -0.98 -8.72
C ARG A 54 6.44 -1.26 -7.23
N THR A 55 6.21 -0.22 -6.42
CA THR A 55 6.06 -0.36 -4.96
C THR A 55 4.82 -1.17 -4.61
N VAL A 56 3.67 -0.83 -5.21
CA VAL A 56 2.42 -1.58 -5.01
C VAL A 56 2.58 -3.02 -5.49
N GLY A 57 3.16 -3.25 -6.67
CA GLY A 57 3.43 -4.59 -7.20
C GLY A 57 4.34 -5.41 -6.30
N TRP A 58 5.37 -4.80 -5.71
CA TRP A 58 6.27 -5.44 -4.75
C TRP A 58 5.56 -5.84 -3.45
N ILE A 59 4.67 -4.98 -2.94
CA ILE A 59 3.81 -5.26 -1.77
C ILE A 59 2.86 -6.42 -2.08
N LEU A 60 2.13 -6.35 -3.20
CA LEU A 60 1.14 -7.37 -3.58
C LEU A 60 1.80 -8.72 -3.86
N ALA A 61 2.99 -8.73 -4.45
CA ALA A 61 3.78 -9.93 -4.66
C ALA A 61 4.35 -10.53 -3.37
N GLY A 62 4.23 -9.84 -2.22
CA GLY A 62 4.75 -10.31 -0.94
C GLY A 62 6.28 -10.34 -0.86
N ARG A 63 6.97 -9.61 -1.73
CA ARG A 63 8.45 -9.63 -1.81
C ARG A 63 9.13 -9.06 -0.57
N PHE A 64 8.41 -8.28 0.24
CA PHE A 64 8.86 -7.78 1.54
C PHE A 64 9.36 -8.87 2.49
N ARG A 65 8.75 -10.07 2.43
CA ARG A 65 9.13 -11.24 3.24
C ARG A 65 10.56 -11.73 3.01
N ARG A 66 11.14 -11.39 1.86
CA ARG A 66 12.52 -11.78 1.52
C ARG A 66 13.57 -10.97 2.27
N LEU A 67 13.18 -9.86 2.88
CA LEU A 67 14.09 -9.01 3.64
C LEU A 67 14.39 -9.56 5.03
N GLY A 68 13.60 -10.52 5.52
CA GLY A 68 13.79 -11.12 6.85
C GLY A 68 13.62 -10.14 8.01
N ASP A 69 13.03 -8.96 7.77
CA ASP A 69 12.81 -7.92 8.76
C ASP A 69 11.36 -8.00 9.26
N HIS A 70 11.18 -8.44 10.50
CA HIS A 70 9.87 -8.64 11.12
C HIS A 70 8.98 -7.38 11.10
N GLN A 71 9.58 -6.18 11.18
CA GLN A 71 8.82 -4.93 11.14
C GLN A 71 8.31 -4.66 9.72
N VAL A 72 9.15 -4.90 8.71
CA VAL A 72 8.79 -4.80 7.29
C VAL A 72 7.72 -5.83 6.93
N ASP A 73 7.82 -7.05 7.46
CA ASP A 73 6.85 -8.13 7.23
C ASP A 73 5.48 -7.80 7.77
N ARG A 74 5.43 -7.28 9.00
CA ARG A 74 4.18 -6.84 9.63
C ARG A 74 3.52 -5.71 8.84
N ILE A 75 4.27 -4.65 8.52
CA ILE A 75 3.72 -3.49 7.81
C ILE A 75 3.33 -3.85 6.37
N GLY A 76 4.18 -4.59 5.66
CA GLY A 76 3.91 -5.08 4.31
C GLY A 76 2.69 -5.99 4.25
N GLY A 77 2.52 -6.87 5.25
CA GLY A 77 1.34 -7.70 5.41
C GLY A 77 0.06 -6.87 5.60
N MET A 78 0.08 -5.90 6.51
CA MET A 78 -1.05 -4.99 6.75
C MET A 78 -1.41 -4.18 5.50
N LEU A 79 -0.42 -3.62 4.80
CA LEU A 79 -0.61 -2.91 3.54
C LEU A 79 -1.28 -3.77 2.48
N ARG A 80 -0.85 -5.02 2.35
CA ARG A 80 -1.43 -5.97 1.39
C ARG A 80 -2.88 -6.30 1.74
N VAL A 81 -3.18 -6.58 3.01
CA VAL A 81 -4.55 -6.88 3.47
C VAL A 81 -5.47 -5.69 3.21
N ILE A 82 -5.09 -4.49 3.65
CA ILE A 82 -5.90 -3.28 3.47
C ILE A 82 -6.14 -3.00 1.99
N PHE A 83 -5.12 -3.15 1.13
CA PHE A 83 -5.28 -2.97 -0.31
C PHE A 83 -6.27 -3.97 -0.91
N CYS A 84 -6.14 -5.25 -0.59
CA CYS A 84 -7.08 -6.28 -1.04
C CYS A 84 -8.50 -6.02 -0.55
N SER A 85 -8.67 -5.69 0.73
CA SER A 85 -9.97 -5.34 1.32
C SER A 85 -10.59 -4.13 0.63
N TYR A 86 -9.80 -3.09 0.35
CA TYR A 86 -10.26 -1.91 -0.37
C TYR A 86 -10.76 -2.27 -1.78
N VAL A 87 -9.98 -3.05 -2.54
CA VAL A 87 -10.36 -3.47 -3.90
C VAL A 87 -11.63 -4.32 -3.88
N THR A 88 -11.76 -5.26 -2.94
CA THR A 88 -12.98 -6.08 -2.79
C THR A 88 -14.21 -5.23 -2.47
N LEU A 89 -14.10 -4.30 -1.52
CA LEU A 89 -15.20 -3.40 -1.17
C LEU A 89 -15.60 -2.50 -2.35
N PHE A 90 -14.61 -1.98 -3.08
CA PHE A 90 -14.84 -1.14 -4.24
C PHE A 90 -15.56 -1.89 -5.36
N ILE A 91 -15.12 -3.11 -5.69
CA ILE A 91 -15.77 -3.95 -6.70
C ILE A 91 -17.20 -4.31 -6.28
N ALA A 92 -17.41 -4.73 -5.02
CA ALA A 92 -18.73 -5.06 -4.52
C ALA A 92 -19.69 -3.86 -4.61
N TRP A 93 -19.22 -2.67 -4.24
CA TRP A 93 -19.99 -1.44 -4.36
C TRP A 93 -20.33 -1.09 -5.81
N MET A 94 -19.39 -1.27 -6.74
CA MET A 94 -19.65 -1.04 -8.16
C MET A 94 -20.70 -1.98 -8.73
N ILE A 95 -20.68 -3.26 -8.35
CA ILE A 95 -21.70 -4.23 -8.78
C ILE A 95 -23.08 -3.76 -8.30
N VAL A 96 -23.22 -3.40 -7.02
CA VAL A 96 -24.48 -2.94 -6.44
C VAL A 96 -25.03 -1.68 -7.12
N ILE A 97 -24.17 -0.77 -7.58
CA ILE A 97 -24.59 0.45 -8.28
C ILE A 97 -25.02 0.15 -9.73
N LEU A 98 -24.40 -0.83 -10.37
CA LEU A 98 -24.62 -1.16 -11.78
C LEU A 98 -25.78 -2.14 -12.01
N THR A 99 -26.29 -2.78 -10.96
CA THR A 99 -27.45 -3.70 -10.97
C THR A 99 -28.69 -3.03 -10.39
#